data_AF-A0A2V9IIQ5-F1
#
_entry.id   AF-A0A2V9IIQ5-F1
#
_cell.length_a   1.000
_cell.length_b   1.000
_cell.length_c   1.000
_cell.angle_alpha   90.00
_cell.angle_beta   90.00
_cell.angle_gamma   90.00
#
_symmetry.space_group_name_H-M   'P 1'
#
loop_
_entity.id
_entity.type
_entity.pdbx_description
1 polymer ?
#
loop_
_entity_poly.entity_id
_entity_poly.type
_entity_poly.pdbx_seq_one_letter_code
_entity_poly.pdbx_strand_id
1 'polypeptide(L)'
;MKDLSSARLSDLPLSVRLVISYTIVMLGIGYLIALFNLYVTYSLTDGQPGLTVGDLKRAFYGNRDNTRLAAKIHGGSMEQFLPRPGDKEKILSWIQDGASKEKYDTVTKPILMQNCVRCHSPEGLQRFRPLTNYEEVMTVVQIDRGEPVGLWARVAHTHIQSIALIFFVLGLVFSFTSVGNGLKYFTVSVSF
;
A
#
# COMPACT_ATOMS: atom_id res chain seq x y z
N MET A 1 26.96 42.27 5.02
CA MET A 1 26.35 40.92 5.03
C MET A 1 25.38 40.84 3.87
N LYS A 2 25.38 39.77 3.05
CA LYS A 2 24.29 39.56 2.08
C LYS A 2 22.99 39.32 2.86
N ASP A 3 21.92 39.97 2.43
CA ASP A 3 20.59 39.73 2.99
C ASP A 3 20.13 38.31 2.64
N LEU A 4 19.92 37.49 3.68
CA LEU A 4 19.45 36.11 3.56
C LEU A 4 18.06 36.03 2.92
N SER A 5 17.28 37.12 2.99
CA SER A 5 15.95 37.21 2.35
C SER A 5 16.03 37.14 0.81
N SER A 6 17.18 37.49 0.25
CA SER A 6 17.43 37.54 -1.20
C SER A 6 18.33 36.42 -1.72
N ALA A 7 18.92 35.62 -0.82
CA ALA A 7 19.88 34.58 -1.16
C ALA A 7 19.23 33.46 -1.98
N ARG A 8 19.90 33.05 -3.06
CA ARG A 8 19.45 31.94 -3.92
C ARG A 8 20.36 30.73 -3.77
N LEU A 9 19.88 29.57 -4.23
CA LEU A 9 20.69 28.34 -4.26
C LEU A 9 22.04 28.55 -4.97
N SER A 10 22.08 29.37 -6.03
CA SER A 10 23.30 29.72 -6.76
C SER A 10 24.31 30.54 -5.96
N ASP A 11 23.87 31.25 -4.91
CA ASP A 11 24.72 32.05 -4.02
C ASP A 11 25.41 31.22 -2.94
N LEU A 12 25.01 29.95 -2.76
CA LEU A 12 25.53 29.08 -1.70
C LEU A 12 26.86 28.43 -2.10
N PRO A 13 27.71 28.06 -1.12
CA PRO A 13 28.94 27.29 -1.37
C PRO A 13 28.66 26.00 -2.15
N LEU A 14 29.63 25.54 -2.95
CA LEU A 14 29.49 24.32 -3.75
C LEU A 14 29.08 23.11 -2.91
N SER A 15 29.66 22.94 -1.73
CA SER A 15 29.31 21.84 -0.81
C SER A 15 27.82 21.82 -0.47
N VAL A 16 27.24 22.98 -0.13
CA VAL A 16 25.82 23.10 0.22
C VAL A 16 24.93 22.85 -1.00
N ARG A 17 25.32 23.35 -2.18
CA ARG A 17 24.58 23.10 -3.42
C ARG A 17 24.55 21.61 -3.75
N LEU A 18 25.68 20.92 -3.65
CA LEU A 18 25.75 19.47 -3.90
C LEU A 18 24.87 18.69 -2.92
N VAL A 19 24.92 19.02 -1.62
CA VAL A 19 24.07 18.38 -0.61
C VAL A 19 22.59 18.58 -0.94
N ILE A 20 22.15 19.80 -1.24
CA ILE A 20 20.77 20.10 -1.60
C ILE A 20 20.36 19.34 -2.87
N SER A 21 21.16 19.42 -3.94
CA SER A 21 20.85 18.76 -5.21
C SER A 21 20.77 17.24 -5.07
N TYR A 22 21.74 16.60 -4.40
CA TYR A 22 21.69 15.15 -4.19
C TYR A 22 20.55 14.72 -3.27
N THR A 23 20.20 15.53 -2.29
CA THR A 23 19.05 15.25 -1.43
C THR A 23 17.74 15.25 -2.23
N ILE A 24 17.53 16.25 -3.10
CA ILE A 24 16.33 16.30 -3.97
C ILE A 24 16.30 15.10 -4.92
N VAL A 25 17.44 14.75 -5.53
CA VAL A 25 17.53 13.59 -6.43
C VAL A 25 17.18 12.29 -5.70
N MET A 26 17.73 12.09 -4.50
CA MET A 26 17.45 10.88 -3.70
C MET A 26 16.00 10.82 -3.24
N LEU A 27 15.40 11.94 -2.81
CA LEU A 27 13.97 12.01 -2.49
C LEU A 27 13.11 11.70 -3.71
N GLY A 28 13.47 12.22 -4.89
CA GLY A 28 12.79 11.94 -6.15
C GLY A 28 12.86 10.46 -6.54
N ILE A 29 14.03 9.83 -6.43
CA ILE A 29 14.21 8.39 -6.66
C ILE A 29 13.34 7.58 -5.67
N GLY A 30 13.36 7.94 -4.38
CA GLY A 30 12.53 7.30 -3.36
C GLY A 30 11.04 7.40 -3.69
N TYR A 31 10.58 8.57 -4.16
CA TYR A 31 9.19 8.77 -4.59
C TYR A 31 8.82 7.90 -5.80
N LEU A 32 9.70 7.81 -6.80
CA LEU A 32 9.48 6.94 -7.96
C LEU A 32 9.42 5.45 -7.57
N ILE A 33 10.30 5.00 -6.67
CA ILE A 33 10.28 3.63 -6.15
C ILE A 33 8.98 3.37 -5.37
N ALA A 34 8.51 4.32 -4.56
CA ALA A 34 7.24 4.21 -3.85
C ALA A 34 6.04 4.10 -4.80
N LEU A 35 5.99 4.93 -5.85
CA LEU A 35 4.95 4.83 -6.89
C LEU A 35 5.00 3.50 -7.64
N PHE A 36 6.20 3.05 -8.00
CA PHE A 36 6.39 1.75 -8.64
C PHE A 36 5.92 0.60 -7.74
N ASN A 37 6.28 0.64 -6.45
CA ASN A 37 5.81 -0.34 -5.47
C ASN A 37 4.27 -0.35 -5.36
N LEU A 38 3.65 0.84 -5.32
CA LEU A 38 2.20 0.97 -5.26
C LEU A 38 1.54 0.35 -6.50
N TYR A 39 2.10 0.60 -7.68
CA TYR A 39 1.64 0.02 -8.93
C TYR A 39 1.76 -1.51 -8.93
N VAL A 40 2.94 -2.08 -8.68
CA VAL A 40 3.12 -3.54 -8.73
C VAL A 40 2.36 -4.29 -7.64
N THR A 41 2.07 -3.62 -6.52
CA THR A 41 1.37 -4.25 -5.39
C THR A 41 -0.14 -4.20 -5.55
N TYR A 42 -0.69 -3.10 -6.09
CA TYR A 42 -2.13 -2.84 -6.03
C TYR A 42 -2.86 -2.74 -7.36
N SER A 43 -2.19 -2.64 -8.51
CA SER A 43 -2.79 -2.39 -9.85
C SER A 43 -3.76 -3.46 -10.39
N LEU A 44 -4.10 -4.48 -9.61
CA LEU A 44 -5.06 -5.53 -9.96
C LEU A 44 -6.00 -5.82 -8.78
N THR A 45 -6.10 -4.91 -7.82
CA THR A 45 -6.89 -5.13 -6.61
C THR A 45 -8.38 -5.03 -6.92
N ASP A 46 -8.77 -4.13 -7.81
CA ASP A 46 -10.14 -3.91 -8.26
C ASP A 46 -10.56 -4.78 -9.45
N GLY A 47 -9.60 -5.50 -10.07
CA GLY A 47 -9.79 -6.37 -11.22
C GLY A 47 -9.65 -5.66 -12.57
N GLN A 48 -9.40 -4.35 -12.59
CA GLN A 48 -9.16 -3.56 -13.78
C GLN A 48 -7.65 -3.39 -14.04
N PRO A 49 -7.23 -3.15 -15.30
CA PRO A 49 -5.83 -2.88 -15.59
C PRO A 49 -5.38 -1.50 -15.09
N GLY A 50 -4.27 -1.46 -14.35
CA GLY A 50 -3.60 -0.22 -13.94
C GLY A 50 -3.88 0.14 -12.49
N LEU A 51 -3.30 1.23 -12.00
CA LEU A 51 -3.51 1.68 -10.62
C LEU A 51 -4.63 2.71 -10.56
N THR A 52 -5.79 2.30 -10.04
CA THR A 52 -6.98 3.14 -9.93
C THR A 52 -7.25 3.57 -8.48
N VAL A 53 -8.14 4.55 -8.30
CA VAL A 53 -8.67 4.89 -6.96
C VAL A 53 -9.45 3.70 -6.35
N GLY A 54 -10.06 2.87 -7.19
CA GLY A 54 -10.75 1.65 -6.78
C GLY A 54 -9.82 0.64 -6.12
N ASP A 55 -8.61 0.48 -6.66
CA ASP A 55 -7.58 -0.38 -6.08
C ASP A 55 -7.21 0.06 -4.67
N LEU A 56 -6.91 1.35 -4.50
CA LEU A 56 -6.53 1.92 -3.22
C LEU A 56 -7.71 1.86 -2.24
N LYS A 57 -8.92 2.18 -2.67
CA LYS A 57 -10.10 2.06 -1.80
C LYS A 57 -10.27 0.62 -1.33
N ARG A 58 -10.21 -0.37 -2.22
CA ARG A 58 -10.39 -1.78 -1.86
C ARG A 58 -9.22 -2.31 -1.01
N ALA A 59 -7.99 -1.89 -1.27
CA ALA A 59 -6.83 -2.30 -0.50
C ALA A 59 -6.82 -1.74 0.93
N PHE A 60 -7.17 -0.46 1.10
CA PHE A 60 -7.03 0.23 2.38
C PHE A 60 -8.35 0.27 3.19
N TYR A 61 -9.48 0.51 2.53
CA TYR A 61 -10.81 0.60 3.17
C TYR A 61 -11.59 -0.73 3.15
N GLY A 62 -11.22 -1.65 2.26
CA GLY A 62 -11.86 -2.96 2.09
C GLY A 62 -13.13 -2.93 1.24
N ASN A 63 -13.69 -4.12 1.01
CA ASN A 63 -14.98 -4.34 0.34
C ASN A 63 -16.04 -4.90 1.31
N ARG A 64 -16.95 -4.06 1.80
CA ARG A 64 -17.97 -4.45 2.80
C ARG A 64 -19.08 -5.34 2.26
N ASP A 65 -19.20 -5.44 0.94
CA ASP A 65 -20.21 -6.30 0.28
C ASP A 65 -19.74 -7.76 0.20
N ASN A 66 -18.47 -8.03 0.52
CA ASN A 66 -17.86 -9.34 0.42
C ASN A 66 -16.98 -9.67 1.64
N THR A 67 -16.64 -10.96 1.76
CA THR A 67 -15.57 -11.38 2.65
C THR A 67 -14.21 -11.03 2.06
N ARG A 68 -13.19 -10.96 2.91
CA ARG A 68 -11.82 -10.65 2.48
C ARG A 68 -11.25 -11.67 1.51
N LEU A 69 -11.56 -12.95 1.67
CA LEU A 69 -11.21 -13.99 0.71
C LEU A 69 -11.98 -13.82 -0.60
N ALA A 70 -13.31 -13.64 -0.54
CA ALA A 70 -14.15 -13.44 -1.72
C ALA A 70 -13.69 -12.24 -2.55
N ALA A 71 -13.40 -11.10 -1.91
CA ALA A 71 -12.92 -9.88 -2.57
C ALA A 71 -11.55 -10.05 -3.25
N LYS A 72 -10.74 -11.04 -2.86
CA LYS A 72 -9.44 -11.33 -3.49
C LYS A 72 -9.55 -12.30 -4.66
N ILE A 73 -10.55 -13.18 -4.68
CA ILE A 73 -10.72 -14.21 -5.72
C ILE A 73 -11.82 -13.89 -6.74
N HIS A 74 -12.68 -12.90 -6.46
CA HIS A 74 -13.76 -12.46 -7.34
C HIS A 74 -13.49 -11.03 -7.83
N GLY A 75 -12.87 -10.90 -9.00
CA GLY A 75 -12.42 -9.64 -9.57
C GLY A 75 -11.28 -9.02 -8.78
N GLY A 76 -10.40 -9.84 -8.18
CA GLY A 76 -9.32 -9.39 -7.32
C GLY A 76 -7.98 -10.04 -7.66
N SER A 77 -6.94 -9.60 -6.96
CA SER A 77 -5.54 -9.94 -7.28
C SER A 77 -5.20 -11.44 -7.25
N MET A 78 -6.02 -12.26 -6.57
CA MET A 78 -5.80 -13.70 -6.42
C MET A 78 -6.63 -14.55 -7.40
N GLU A 79 -7.55 -13.96 -8.17
CA GLU A 79 -8.41 -14.71 -9.10
C GLU A 79 -7.59 -15.51 -10.13
N GLN A 80 -6.50 -14.94 -10.63
CA GLN A 80 -5.58 -15.58 -11.57
C GLN A 80 -4.95 -16.88 -11.06
N PHE A 81 -4.92 -17.11 -9.74
CA PHE A 81 -4.37 -18.33 -9.15
C PHE A 81 -5.39 -19.47 -9.04
N LEU A 82 -6.62 -19.28 -9.53
CA LEU A 82 -7.64 -20.32 -9.63
C LEU A 82 -7.91 -20.63 -11.13
N PRO A 83 -6.96 -21.26 -11.85
CA PRO A 83 -7.06 -21.46 -13.29
C PRO A 83 -8.10 -22.53 -13.69
N ARG A 84 -8.50 -23.40 -12.75
CA ARG A 84 -9.46 -24.46 -13.01
C ARG A 84 -10.89 -23.91 -12.95
N PRO A 85 -11.71 -24.11 -14.01
CA PRO A 85 -13.11 -23.72 -13.98
C PRO A 85 -13.86 -24.37 -12.82
N GLY A 86 -14.69 -23.60 -12.12
CA GLY A 86 -15.50 -24.07 -11.00
C GLY A 86 -14.83 -23.99 -9.62
N ASP A 87 -13.50 -23.88 -9.54
CA ASP A 87 -12.81 -23.85 -8.23
C ASP A 87 -13.09 -22.55 -7.47
N LYS A 88 -13.13 -21.41 -8.18
CA LYS A 88 -13.57 -20.13 -7.62
C LYS A 88 -15.00 -20.20 -7.11
N GLU A 89 -15.91 -20.72 -7.93
CA GLU A 89 -17.33 -20.81 -7.63
C GLU A 89 -17.58 -21.69 -6.39
N LYS A 90 -16.88 -22.82 -6.25
CA LYS A 90 -16.95 -23.68 -5.06
C LYS A 90 -16.57 -22.93 -3.77
N ILE A 91 -15.49 -22.14 -3.80
CA ILE A 91 -15.07 -21.35 -2.64
C ILE A 91 -16.12 -20.27 -2.32
N LEU A 92 -16.61 -19.56 -3.34
CA LEU A 92 -17.62 -18.51 -3.15
C LEU A 92 -18.93 -19.06 -2.60
N SER A 93 -19.43 -20.18 -3.13
CA SER A 93 -20.62 -20.86 -2.61
C SER A 93 -20.42 -21.34 -1.18
N TRP A 94 -19.25 -21.92 -0.86
CA TRP A 94 -18.95 -22.32 0.52
C TRP A 94 -18.97 -21.13 1.50
N ILE A 95 -18.44 -19.97 1.09
CA ILE A 95 -18.51 -18.74 1.88
C ILE A 95 -19.96 -18.29 2.09
N GLN A 96 -20.76 -18.26 1.01
CA GLN A 96 -22.17 -17.86 1.05
C GLN A 96 -23.02 -18.80 1.92
N ASP A 97 -22.70 -20.09 1.92
CA ASP A 97 -23.36 -21.13 2.71
C ASP A 97 -22.98 -21.09 4.22
N GLY A 98 -22.24 -20.08 4.67
CA GLY A 98 -21.86 -19.91 6.08
C GLY A 98 -20.54 -20.57 6.46
N ALA A 99 -19.72 -20.98 5.49
CA ALA A 99 -18.34 -21.44 5.69
C ALA A 99 -18.19 -22.62 6.68
N SER A 100 -19.07 -23.63 6.57
CA SER A 100 -19.03 -24.79 7.49
C SER A 100 -17.74 -25.58 7.40
N LYS A 101 -17.34 -26.20 8.52
CA LYS A 101 -16.08 -26.97 8.62
C LYS A 101 -16.11 -28.24 7.77
N GLU A 102 -17.27 -28.89 7.67
CA GLU A 102 -17.44 -30.12 6.88
C GLU A 102 -17.22 -29.87 5.38
N LYS A 103 -17.79 -28.78 4.86
CA LYS A 103 -17.57 -28.37 3.46
C LYS A 103 -16.18 -27.80 3.24
N TYR A 104 -15.58 -27.19 4.25
CA TYR A 104 -14.19 -26.75 4.17
C TYR A 104 -13.26 -27.93 3.91
N ASP A 105 -13.33 -28.98 4.74
CA ASP A 105 -12.40 -30.12 4.64
C ASP A 105 -12.56 -30.90 3.33
N THR A 106 -13.78 -30.97 2.80
CA THR A 106 -14.10 -31.77 1.60
C THR A 106 -13.96 -31.00 0.29
N VAL A 107 -14.24 -29.70 0.26
CA VAL A 107 -14.31 -28.90 -0.99
C VAL A 107 -13.24 -27.81 -1.02
N THR A 108 -13.20 -26.95 -0.01
CA THR A 108 -12.37 -25.73 -0.04
C THR A 108 -10.90 -26.01 0.22
N LYS A 109 -10.59 -26.84 1.22
CA LYS A 109 -9.22 -27.14 1.65
C LYS A 109 -8.36 -27.72 0.52
N PRO A 110 -8.82 -28.71 -0.28
CA PRO A 110 -8.03 -29.19 -1.42
C PRO A 110 -7.66 -28.08 -2.42
N ILE A 111 -8.59 -27.16 -2.70
CA ILE A 111 -8.36 -26.05 -3.63
C ILE A 111 -7.34 -25.05 -3.05
N LEU A 112 -7.47 -24.69 -1.77
CA LEU A 112 -6.53 -23.79 -1.10
C LEU A 112 -5.14 -24.41 -0.98
N MET A 113 -5.04 -25.69 -0.63
CA MET A 113 -3.78 -26.41 -0.54
C MET A 113 -3.05 -26.43 -1.89
N GLN A 114 -3.80 -26.60 -2.99
CA GLN A 114 -3.22 -26.65 -4.32
C GLN A 114 -2.77 -25.28 -4.84
N ASN A 115 -3.55 -24.23 -4.59
CA ASN A 115 -3.38 -22.96 -5.29
C ASN A 115 -2.87 -21.81 -4.41
N CYS A 116 -3.07 -21.88 -3.09
CA CYS A 116 -2.87 -20.74 -2.19
C CYS A 116 -1.76 -20.98 -1.16
N VAL A 117 -1.71 -22.18 -0.57
CA VAL A 117 -0.84 -22.48 0.59
C VAL A 117 0.64 -22.34 0.29
N ARG A 118 1.08 -22.52 -0.97
CA ARG A 118 2.48 -22.25 -1.38
C ARG A 118 2.95 -20.85 -0.97
N CYS A 119 2.09 -19.85 -1.08
CA CYS A 119 2.39 -18.48 -0.65
C CYS A 119 1.85 -18.21 0.77
N HIS A 120 0.68 -18.76 1.09
CA HIS A 120 -0.02 -18.58 2.37
C HIS A 120 0.26 -19.71 3.36
N SER A 121 1.53 -19.93 3.68
CA SER A 121 2.01 -20.79 4.77
C SER A 121 2.96 -20.00 5.69
N PRO A 122 3.27 -20.48 6.91
CA PRO A 122 4.21 -19.81 7.82
C PRO A 122 5.60 -19.54 7.19
N GLU A 123 6.02 -20.37 6.24
CA GLU A 123 7.29 -20.27 5.50
C GLU A 123 7.14 -19.53 4.17
N GLY A 124 5.91 -19.25 3.73
CA GLY A 124 5.60 -18.64 2.44
C GLY A 124 5.76 -17.11 2.42
N LEU A 125 5.69 -16.53 1.23
CA LEU A 125 5.78 -15.08 1.01
C LEU A 125 4.66 -14.31 1.73
N GLN A 126 3.50 -14.93 1.93
CA GLN A 126 2.32 -14.35 2.57
C GLN A 126 2.10 -14.93 3.97
N ARG A 127 3.19 -15.25 4.70
CA ARG A 127 3.18 -15.85 6.05
C ARG A 127 2.36 -15.13 7.11
N PHE A 128 2.05 -13.86 6.92
CA PHE A 128 1.23 -13.07 7.84
C PHE A 128 -0.26 -13.44 7.76
N ARG A 129 -0.68 -14.19 6.73
CA ARG A 129 -2.05 -14.65 6.47
C ARG A 129 -2.00 -16.11 6.00
N PRO A 130 -1.61 -17.06 6.85
CA PRO A 130 -1.58 -18.46 6.47
C PRO A 130 -3.00 -18.97 6.20
N LEU A 131 -3.15 -19.98 5.33
CA LEU A 131 -4.43 -20.60 4.93
C LEU A 131 -4.38 -22.13 5.05
N THR A 132 -3.61 -22.62 6.02
CA THR A 132 -3.24 -24.04 6.15
C THR A 132 -4.28 -24.87 6.91
N ASN A 133 -5.11 -24.21 7.72
CA ASN A 133 -6.17 -24.84 8.52
C ASN A 133 -7.46 -24.01 8.51
N TYR A 134 -8.53 -24.60 9.04
CA TYR A 134 -9.86 -24.00 9.04
C TYR A 134 -9.89 -22.68 9.82
N GLU A 135 -9.28 -22.68 11.00
CA GLU A 135 -9.28 -21.57 11.93
C GLU A 135 -8.59 -20.34 11.31
N GLU A 136 -7.48 -20.54 10.62
CA GLU A 136 -6.79 -19.52 9.82
C GLU A 136 -7.66 -18.97 8.69
N VAL A 137 -8.31 -19.84 7.92
CA VAL A 137 -9.16 -19.42 6.79
C VAL A 137 -10.38 -18.64 7.30
N MET A 138 -10.95 -19.00 8.45
CA MET A 138 -12.08 -18.27 9.04
C MET A 138 -11.75 -16.83 9.41
N THR A 139 -10.48 -16.48 9.58
CA THR A 139 -10.05 -15.08 9.78
C THR A 139 -10.21 -14.22 8.52
N VAL A 140 -10.15 -14.84 7.33
CA VAL A 140 -10.28 -14.15 6.03
C VAL A 140 -11.64 -14.34 5.37
N VAL A 141 -12.53 -15.15 5.96
CA VAL A 141 -13.93 -15.29 5.55
C VAL A 141 -14.84 -14.28 6.30
N GLN A 142 -14.25 -13.39 7.09
CA GLN A 142 -14.98 -12.24 7.65
C GLN A 142 -15.18 -11.14 6.60
N ILE A 143 -16.20 -10.29 6.82
CA ILE A 143 -16.45 -9.09 6.01
C ILE A 143 -15.17 -8.25 5.90
N ASP A 144 -14.82 -7.83 4.69
CA ASP A 144 -13.61 -7.05 4.46
C ASP A 144 -13.78 -5.60 4.88
N ARG A 145 -13.26 -5.27 6.07
CA ARG A 145 -13.26 -3.91 6.62
C ARG A 145 -11.96 -3.13 6.34
N GLY A 146 -11.12 -3.64 5.44
CA GLY A 146 -9.79 -3.07 5.22
C GLY A 146 -8.86 -3.36 6.41
N GLU A 147 -7.67 -2.77 6.39
CA GLU A 147 -6.73 -2.98 7.49
C GLU A 147 -7.15 -2.19 8.74
N PRO A 148 -6.94 -2.76 9.95
CA PRO A 148 -7.41 -2.13 11.17
C PRO A 148 -6.66 -0.82 11.44
N VAL A 149 -7.37 0.19 11.95
CA VAL A 149 -6.82 1.52 12.27
C VAL A 149 -5.57 1.45 13.16
N GLY A 150 -5.52 0.50 14.10
CA GLY A 150 -4.35 0.29 14.95
C GLY A 150 -3.08 -0.14 14.18
N LEU A 151 -3.23 -0.91 13.10
CA LEU A 151 -2.11 -1.26 12.22
C LEU A 151 -1.62 -0.01 11.47
N TRP A 152 -2.54 0.80 10.94
CA TRP A 152 -2.20 2.06 10.28
C TRP A 152 -1.47 3.02 11.20
N ALA A 153 -1.98 3.24 12.41
CA ALA A 153 -1.32 4.10 13.40
C ALA A 153 0.09 3.59 13.75
N ARG A 154 0.27 2.26 13.81
CA ARG A 154 1.58 1.64 14.03
C ARG A 154 2.56 1.86 12.88
N VAL A 155 2.12 1.73 11.63
CA VAL A 155 3.01 1.95 10.48
C VAL A 155 3.27 3.45 10.31
N ALA A 156 2.21 4.26 10.35
CA ALA A 156 2.26 5.69 10.12
C ALA A 156 3.13 6.45 11.12
N HIS A 157 3.19 6.07 12.41
CA HIS A 157 4.02 6.82 13.37
C HIS A 157 5.52 6.78 13.01
N THR A 158 6.00 5.68 12.42
CA THR A 158 7.41 5.57 11.99
C THR A 158 7.68 6.46 10.77
N HIS A 159 6.65 6.74 9.97
CA HIS A 159 6.75 7.55 8.75
C HIS A 159 6.50 9.03 9.03
N ILE A 160 5.65 9.39 10.00
CA ILE A 160 5.34 10.79 10.33
C ILE A 160 6.63 11.53 10.74
N GLN A 161 7.50 10.91 11.52
CA GLN A 161 8.77 11.52 11.93
C GLN A 161 9.70 11.78 10.73
N SER A 162 9.79 10.87 9.78
CA SER A 162 10.62 11.05 8.58
C SER A 162 9.98 12.01 7.57
N ILE A 163 8.65 12.03 7.45
CA ILE A 163 7.89 12.99 6.64
C ILE A 163 8.15 14.42 7.10
N ALA A 164 8.18 14.67 8.42
CA ALA A 164 8.52 15.99 8.95
C ALA A 164 9.93 16.45 8.52
N LEU A 165 10.91 15.55 8.51
CA LEU A 165 12.26 15.83 8.02
C LEU A 165 12.27 16.12 6.51
N ILE A 166 11.49 15.38 5.72
CA ILE A 166 11.35 15.63 4.27
C ILE A 166 10.78 17.03 4.03
N PHE A 167 9.71 17.40 4.74
CA PHE A 167 9.12 18.74 4.61
C PHE A 167 10.04 19.86 5.09
N PHE A 168 10.84 19.63 6.13
CA PHE A 168 11.88 20.56 6.54
C PHE A 168 12.92 20.79 5.45
N VAL A 169 13.44 19.73 4.85
CA VAL A 169 14.42 19.84 3.75
C VAL A 169 13.80 20.54 2.54
N LEU A 170 12.60 20.13 2.11
CA LEU A 170 11.92 20.74 0.96
C LEU A 170 11.59 22.21 1.22
N GLY A 171 11.13 22.57 2.42
CA GLY A 171 10.88 23.95 2.82
C GLY A 171 12.16 24.80 2.84
N LEU A 172 13.27 24.24 3.31
CA LEU A 172 14.58 24.89 3.26
C LEU A 172 15.01 25.15 1.82
N VAL A 173 14.92 24.14 0.95
CA VAL A 173 15.20 24.28 -0.49
C VAL A 173 14.33 25.36 -1.12
N PHE A 174 13.01 25.34 -0.84
CA PHE A 174 12.06 26.28 -1.40
C PHE A 174 12.35 27.73 -0.97
N SER A 175 12.87 27.92 0.24
CA SER A 175 13.25 29.24 0.75
C SER A 175 14.34 29.93 -0.08
N PHE A 176 15.24 29.15 -0.70
CA PHE A 176 16.32 29.63 -1.58
C PHE A 176 15.95 29.70 -3.07
N THR A 177 14.67 29.55 -3.42
CA THR A 177 14.19 29.72 -4.80
C THR A 177 14.01 31.19 -5.15
N SER A 178 13.88 31.49 -6.45
CA SER A 178 13.59 32.84 -6.95
C SER A 178 12.11 33.24 -6.88
N VAL A 179 11.27 32.44 -6.21
CA VAL A 179 9.83 32.66 -6.07
C VAL A 179 9.56 33.81 -5.09
N GLY A 180 8.43 34.52 -5.25
CA GLY A 180 8.05 35.61 -4.34
C GLY A 180 7.85 35.15 -2.89
N ASN A 181 8.19 36.02 -1.93
CA ASN A 181 8.18 35.69 -0.49
C ASN A 181 6.80 35.23 0.02
N GLY A 182 5.71 35.83 -0.46
CA GLY A 182 4.35 35.41 -0.08
C GLY A 182 4.08 33.93 -0.42
N LEU A 183 4.48 33.48 -1.60
CA LEU A 183 4.30 32.08 -2.01
C LEU A 183 5.27 31.15 -1.25
N LYS A 184 6.49 31.61 -0.93
CA LYS A 184 7.39 30.86 -0.04
C LYS A 184 6.75 30.61 1.33
N TYR A 185 6.23 31.66 1.97
CA TYR A 185 5.59 31.54 3.28
C TYR A 185 4.38 30.61 3.24
N PHE A 186 3.55 30.75 2.22
CA PHE A 186 2.39 29.88 2.04
C PHE A 186 2.80 28.41 1.89
N THR A 187 3.69 28.10 0.94
CA THR A 187 4.11 26.72 0.65
C THR A 187 4.80 26.08 1.85
N VAL A 188 5.70 26.80 2.53
CA VAL A 188 6.37 26.27 3.72
C VAL A 188 5.36 26.02 4.84
N SER A 189 4.41 26.93 5.07
CA SER A 189 3.46 26.79 6.18
C SER A 189 2.41 25.70 5.95
N VAL A 190 1.92 25.52 4.71
CA VAL A 190 0.90 24.50 4.40
C VAL A 190 1.46 23.08 4.34
N SER A 191 2.79 22.94 4.24
CA SER A 191 3.47 21.64 4.15
C SER A 191 3.70 20.98 5.51
N PHE A 192 3.40 21.65 6.64
CA PHE A 192 3.52 21.12 8.00
C PHE A 192 2.14 21.03 8.66
#